data_AF-A0AAW9EDU9-F1
#
_entry.id   AF-A0AAW9EDU9-F1
#
_cell.length_a   1.000
_cell.length_b   1.000
_cell.length_c   1.000
_cell.angle_alpha   90.00
_cell.angle_beta   90.00
_cell.angle_gamma   90.00
#
_symmetry.space_group_name_H-M   'P 1'
#
loop_
_entity.id
_entity.type
_entity.pdbx_description
1 polymer ?
#
loop_
_entity_poly.entity_id
_entity_poly.type
_entity_poly.pdbx_seq_one_letter_code
_entity_poly.pdbx_strand_id
1 'polypeptide(L)' 'IDEISRYARVTKGAFYHHFSNKKALLRECYLLQVKHAVQKLDEVPTYDDKWQELTALFSLCVDHIYQCKNELIPLQ' A
#
# COMPACT_ATOMS: atom_id res chain seq x y z
N ILE A 1 -14.00 0.28 13.62
CA ILE A 1 -12.99 -0.29 14.56
C ILE A 1 -13.49 -1.63 15.04
N ASP A 2 -14.68 -1.72 15.62
CA ASP A 2 -15.29 -2.98 16.06
C ASP A 2 -15.21 -4.12 15.03
N GLU A 3 -15.63 -3.88 13.79
CA GLU A 3 -15.54 -4.87 12.73
C GLU A 3 -14.09 -5.20 12.36
N ILE A 4 -13.23 -4.19 12.27
CA ILE A 4 -11.80 -4.35 11.96
C ILE A 4 -11.11 -5.20 13.04
N SER A 5 -11.38 -4.91 14.32
CA SER A 5 -10.88 -5.68 15.46
C SER A 5 -11.39 -7.12 15.44
N ARG A 6 -12.67 -7.33 15.08
CA ARG A 6 -13.25 -8.67 14.91
C ARG A 6 -12.57 -9.45 13.78
N TYR A 7 -12.38 -8.83 12.61
CA TYR A 7 -11.70 -9.45 11.47
C TYR A 7 -10.23 -9.77 11.79
N ALA A 8 -9.52 -8.86 12.46
CA ALA A 8 -8.15 -9.04 12.88
C ALA A 8 -7.99 -9.96 14.11
N ARG A 9 -9.09 -10.45 14.70
CA ARG A 9 -9.11 -11.30 15.90
C ARG A 9 -8.40 -10.68 17.11
N VAL A 10 -8.53 -9.36 17.28
CA VAL A 10 -7.98 -8.61 18.42
C VAL A 10 -9.09 -7.91 19.20
N THR A 11 -8.84 -7.61 20.47
CA THR A 11 -9.77 -6.80 21.28
C THR A 11 -9.71 -5.33 20.85
N LYS A 12 -10.75 -4.55 21.17
CA LYS A 12 -10.72 -3.10 20.95
C LYS A 12 -9.60 -2.43 21.76
N GLY A 13 -9.34 -2.91 22.98
CA GLY A 13 -8.24 -2.41 23.81
C GLY A 13 -6.88 -2.63 23.16
N ALA A 14 -6.63 -3.83 22.62
CA ALA A 14 -5.42 -4.14 21.87
C ALA A 14 -5.32 -3.29 20.59
N PHE A 15 -6.44 -3.06 19.89
CA PHE A 15 -6.44 -2.15 18.74
C PHE A 15 -5.99 -0.74 19.14
N TYR A 16 -6.58 -0.15 20.19
CA TYR A 16 -6.25 1.20 20.64
C TYR A 16 -4.85 1.34 21.24
N HIS A 17 -4.26 0.23 21.70
CA HIS A 17 -2.86 0.19 22.09
C HIS A 17 -1.92 0.46 20.90
N HIS A 18 -2.29 0.00 19.69
CA HIS A 18 -1.49 0.22 18.48
C HIS A 18 -1.89 1.48 17.70
N PHE A 19 -3.20 1.81 17.66
CA PHE A 19 -3.72 2.94 16.90
C PHE A 19 -4.61 3.81 17.77
N SER A 20 -4.15 5.03 18.05
CA SER A 20 -4.86 5.97 18.92
C SER A 20 -6.25 6.35 18.41
N ASN A 21 -6.48 6.33 17.09
CA ASN A 21 -7.78 6.60 16.48
C ASN A 21 -7.86 6.04 15.04
N LYS A 22 -9.03 6.17 14.41
CA LYS A 22 -9.27 5.74 13.02
C LYS A 22 -8.35 6.41 12.01
N LYS A 23 -7.99 7.69 12.20
CA LYS A 23 -7.07 8.41 11.29
C LYS A 23 -5.66 7.86 11.39
N ALA A 24 -5.20 7.51 12.60
CA ALA A 24 -3.91 6.87 12.82
C ALA A 24 -3.83 5.52 12.09
N LEU A 25 -4.87 4.68 12.21
CA LEU A 25 -4.97 3.44 11.43
C LEU A 25 -4.88 3.71 9.92
N LEU A 26 -5.72 4.64 9.41
CA LEU A 26 -5.78 4.92 7.98
C LEU A 26 -4.42 5.41 7.43
N ARG A 27 -3.72 6.26 8.20
CA ARG A 27 -2.37 6.70 7.87
C ARG A 27 -1.40 5.53 7.72
N GLU A 28 -1.41 4.60 8.67
CA GLU A 28 -0.52 3.43 8.60
C GLU A 28 -0.89 2.50 7.44
N CYS A 29 -2.18 2.39 7.08
CA CYS A 29 -2.59 1.66 5.88
C CYS A 29 -2.08 2.33 4.58
N TYR A 30 -2.12 3.66 4.48
CA TYR A 30 -1.53 4.36 3.33
C TYR A 30 -0.01 4.17 3.25
N LEU A 31 0.69 4.26 4.39
CA LEU A 31 2.13 4.02 4.43
C LEU A 31 2.48 2.59 4.01
N LEU A 32 1.69 1.60 4.44
CA LEU A 32 1.86 0.22 4.03
C LEU A 32 1.64 0.04 2.52
N GLN A 33 0.62 0.69 1.95
CA GLN A 33 0.35 0.67 0.52
C GLN A 33 1.50 1.28 -0.29
N VAL A 34 2.02 2.43 0.13
CA VAL A 34 3.19 3.07 -0.50
C VAL A 34 4.42 2.16 -0.40
N LYS A 35 4.64 1.54 0.75
CA LYS A 35 5.76 0.61 0.94
C LYS A 35 5.70 -0.56 -0.05
N HIS A 36 4.53 -1.17 -0.23
CA HIS A 36 4.36 -2.25 -1.21
C HIS A 36 4.58 -1.77 -2.65
N ALA A 37 4.13 -0.56 -2.99
CA ALA A 37 4.37 0.02 -4.31
C ALA A 37 5.87 0.24 -4.56
N VAL A 38 6.60 0.81 -3.59
CA VAL A 38 8.04 1.05 -3.68
C VAL A 38 8.82 -0.27 -3.78
N GLN A 39 8.46 -1.28 -3.00
CA GLN A 39 9.10 -2.59 -3.06
C GLN A 39 9.02 -3.23 -4.45
N LYS A 40 7.92 -3.01 -5.18
CA LYS A 40 7.84 -3.46 -6.58
C LYS A 40 8.78 -2.69 -7.50
N LEU A 41 9.02 -1.41 -7.24
CA LEU A 41 9.96 -0.61 -8.04
C LEU A 41 11.40 -1.12 -7.90
N ASP A 42 11.76 -1.66 -6.74
CA ASP A 42 13.07 -2.29 -6.52
C ASP A 42 13.29 -3.55 -7.39
N GLU A 43 12.21 -4.15 -7.92
CA GLU A 43 12.28 -5.30 -8.82
C GLU A 43 12.57 -4.90 -10.29
N VAL A 44 12.53 -3.60 -10.62
CA VAL A 44 12.79 -3.13 -11.98
C VAL A 44 14.29 -3.23 -12.27
N PRO A 45 14.69 -3.96 -13.33
CA PRO A 45 16.09 -4.02 -13.71
C PRO A 45 16.63 -2.65 -14.08
N THR A 46 17.92 -2.41 -13.83
CA THR A 46 18.59 -1.23 -14.37
C THR A 46 18.84 -1.42 -15.86
N TYR A 47 18.52 -0.40 -16.66
CA TYR A 47 18.79 -0.39 -18.10
C TYR A 47 19.85 0.67 -18.44
N ASP A 48 20.64 0.40 -19.47
CA ASP A 48 21.57 1.37 -20.05
C ASP A 48 20.80 2.50 -20.76
N ASP A 49 19.70 2.17 -21.45
CA ASP A 49 18.77 3.15 -22.00
C ASP A 49 17.74 3.59 -20.94
N LYS A 50 17.83 4.87 -20.56
CA LYS A 50 16.93 5.49 -19.58
C LYS A 50 15.49 5.61 -20.06
N TRP A 51 15.23 5.62 -21.37
CA TRP A 51 13.86 5.58 -21.90
C TRP A 51 13.22 4.21 -21.75
N GLN A 52 14.01 3.15 -21.90
CA GLN A 52 13.55 1.79 -21.64
C GLN A 52 13.27 1.58 -20.15
N GLU A 53 14.15 2.07 -19.28
CA GLU A 53 13.95 2.05 -17.82
C GLU A 53 12.68 2.80 -17.42
N LEU A 54 12.47 4.00 -17.96
CA LEU A 54 11.27 4.80 -17.70
C LEU A 54 10.00 4.07 -18.15
N THR A 55 10.04 3.44 -19.33
CA THR A 55 8.91 2.68 -19.86
C THR A 55 8.57 1.49 -18.96
N ALA A 56 9.59 0.74 -18.51
CA ALA A 56 9.41 -0.39 -17.59
C ALA A 56 8.82 0.05 -16.26
N LEU A 57 9.32 1.15 -15.68
CA LEU A 57 8.77 1.75 -14.46
C LEU A 57 7.30 2.16 -14.63
N PHE A 58 6.97 2.82 -15.74
CA PHE A 58 5.60 3.24 -16.02
C PHE A 58 4.65 2.05 -16.17
N SER A 59 5.03 1.05 -16.96
CA SER A 59 4.23 -0.18 -17.13
C SER A 59 3.99 -0.87 -15.79
N LEU A 60 5.03 -1.04 -14.97
CA LEU A 60 4.90 -1.63 -13.64
C LEU A 60 3.94 -0.86 -12.74
N CYS A 61 4.04 0.48 -12.72
CA CYS A 61 3.15 1.33 -11.92
C CYS A 61 1.69 1.18 -12.36
N VAL A 62 1.45 1.24 -13.68
CA VAL A 62 0.10 1.12 -14.27
C VAL A 62 -0.47 -0.27 -13.96
N ASP A 63 0.29 -1.34 -14.22
CA ASP A 63 -0.12 -2.71 -13.95
C ASP A 63 -0.45 -2.91 -12.46
N HIS A 64 0.36 -2.35 -11.56
CA HIS A 64 0.10 -2.41 -10.13
C HIS A 64 -1.22 -1.72 -9.75
N ILE A 65 -1.50 -0.53 -10.31
CA ILE A 65 -2.75 0.19 -10.07
C ILE A 65 -3.94 -0.62 -10.57
N TYR A 66 -3.86 -1.21 -11.76
CA TYR A 66 -4.94 -2.02 -12.33
C TYR A 66 -5.18 -3.31 -11.53
N GLN A 67 -4.13 -4.02 -11.15
CA GLN A 67 -4.24 -5.27 -10.37
C GLN A 67 -4.83 -5.03 -8.98
N CYS A 68 -4.44 -3.94 -8.33
CA CYS A 68 -4.86 -3.67 -6.96
C CYS A 68 -6.09 -2.76 -6.87
N LYS A 69 -6.73 -2.38 -7.99
CA LYS A 69 -7.82 -1.39 -8.04
C LYS A 69 -8.93 -1.58 -6.99
N ASN A 70 -9.26 -2.82 -6.64
CA ASN A 70 -10.33 -3.14 -5.68
C ASN A 70 -9.85 -3.25 -4.22
N GLU A 71 -8.54 -3.21 -3.99
CA GLU A 71 -7.89 -3.38 -2.68
C GLU A 71 -7.16 -2.12 -2.19
N LEU A 72 -6.82 -1.21 -3.11
CA LEU A 72 -6.17 0.06 -2.77
C LEU A 72 -7.15 0.97 -2.04
N ILE A 73 -6.64 1.65 -1.01
CA ILE A 73 -7.38 2.73 -0.38
C ILE A 73 -7.39 3.89 -1.40
N PRO A 74 -8.58 4.38 -1.80
CA PRO A 74 -8.66 5.47 -2.76
C PRO A 74 -8.00 6.73 -2.20
N LEU A 75 -7.33 7.49 -3.07
CA LEU A 75 -6.88 8.83 -2.75
C LEU A 75 -8.13 9.72 -2.64
N GLN A 76 -8.26 10.45 -1.53
CA GLN A 76 -9.38 11.38 -1.30
C GLN A 76 -9.13 12.73 -1.96
#